data_AF-A0A940VDR1-F1
#
_entry.id   AF-A0A940VDR1-F1
#
_cell.length_a   1.000
_cell.length_b   1.000
_cell.length_c   1.000
_cell.angle_alpha   90.00
_cell.angle_beta   90.00
_cell.angle_gamma   90.00
#
_symmetry.space_group_name_H-M   'P 1'
#
loop_
_entity.id
_entity.type
_entity.pdbx_description
1 polymer ?
#
loop_
_entity_poly.entity_id
_entity_poly.type
_entity_poly.pdbx_seq_one_letter_code
_entity_poly.pdbx_strand_id
1 'polypeptide(L)'
;MFGLGMPELIVILIIAVLIFGASRLPELGSSLGKAIKGFKEASEKREPDETESKGGVDGESPKICPQCGRELSAEGAFCPACGKKLSEKT
;
A
#
# COMPACT_ATOMS: atom_id res chain seq x y z
N MET A 1 26.36 -12.48 -19.47
CA MET A 1 25.77 -11.65 -20.54
C MET A 1 24.66 -10.81 -19.91
N PHE A 2 24.73 -9.48 -20.05
CA PHE A 2 23.81 -8.49 -19.46
C PHE A 2 23.37 -8.81 -18.03
N GLY A 3 24.28 -8.57 -17.08
CA GLY A 3 23.92 -8.54 -15.67
C GLY A 3 23.15 -7.27 -15.40
N LEU A 4 21.86 -7.25 -15.76
CA LEU A 4 20.93 -6.18 -15.41
C LEU A 4 20.87 -6.11 -13.90
N GLY A 5 21.70 -5.24 -13.35
CA GLY A 5 21.73 -4.97 -11.94
C GLY A 5 20.51 -4.17 -11.52
N MET A 6 20.29 -4.13 -10.21
CA MET A 6 19.39 -3.15 -9.62
C MET A 6 19.63 -1.70 -10.08
N PRO A 7 20.88 -1.21 -10.28
CA PRO A 7 21.10 0.14 -10.79
C PRO A 7 20.55 0.37 -12.20
N GLU A 8 20.74 -0.56 -13.15
CA GLU A 8 20.19 -0.39 -14.50
C GLU A 8 18.66 -0.37 -14.51
N LEU A 9 18.01 -1.21 -13.68
CA LEU A 9 16.55 -1.19 -13.52
C LEU A 9 16.04 0.15 -12.99
N ILE A 10 16.73 0.75 -12.03
CA ILE A 10 16.36 2.07 -11.47
C ILE A 10 16.48 3.17 -12.54
N VAL A 11 17.55 3.17 -13.34
CA VAL A 11 17.72 4.17 -14.41
C VAL A 11 16.57 4.07 -15.43
N ILE A 12 16.20 2.85 -15.83
CA ILE A 12 15.08 2.63 -16.75
C ILE A 12 13.76 3.10 -16.13
N LEU A 13 13.53 2.80 -14.84
CA LEU A 13 12.34 3.22 -14.12
C LEU A 13 12.24 4.76 -14.07
N ILE A 14 13.33 5.47 -13.80
CA ILE A 14 13.36 6.94 -13.82
C ILE A 14 12.99 7.48 -15.21
N ILE A 15 13.56 6.93 -16.28
CA ILE A 15 13.23 7.35 -17.65
C ILE A 15 11.75 7.09 -17.94
N ALA A 16 11.21 5.94 -17.53
CA ALA A 16 9.79 5.64 -17.68
C ALA A 16 8.91 6.65 -16.91
N VAL A 17 9.27 7.01 -15.68
CA VAL A 17 8.58 8.04 -14.89
C VAL A 17 8.60 9.40 -15.60
N LEU A 18 9.71 9.77 -16.25
CA LEU A 18 9.81 11.04 -16.97
C LEU A 18 8.90 11.07 -18.21
N ILE A 19 8.76 9.95 -18.92
CA ILE A 19 7.91 9.84 -20.12
C ILE A 19 6.43 9.75 -19.74
N PHE A 20 6.08 8.87 -18.80
CA PHE A 20 4.70 8.62 -18.42
C PHE A 20 4.17 9.60 -17.36
N GLY A 21 5.06 10.25 -16.61
CA GLY A 21 4.75 11.09 -15.46
C GLY A 21 4.58 10.29 -14.16
N ALA A 22 5.00 10.88 -13.04
CA ALA A 22 4.91 10.26 -11.71
C ALA A 22 3.48 9.94 -11.27
N SER A 23 2.47 10.65 -11.78
CA SER A 23 1.06 10.42 -11.45
C SER A 23 0.44 9.23 -12.18
N ARG A 24 0.98 8.80 -13.33
CA ARG A 24 0.40 7.70 -14.12
C ARG A 24 0.79 6.32 -13.60
N LEU A 25 2.00 6.18 -13.08
CA LEU A 25 2.48 4.94 -12.48
C LEU A 25 1.60 4.41 -11.33
N PRO A 26 1.20 5.22 -10.32
CA PRO A 26 0.32 4.74 -9.25
C PRO A 26 -1.08 4.43 -9.77
N GLU A 27 -1.62 5.21 -10.71
CA GLU A 27 -2.95 4.98 -11.31
C GLU A 27 -3.02 3.63 -12.07
N LEU A 28 -1.97 3.33 -12.85
CA LEU A 28 -1.79 2.03 -13.50
C LEU A 28 -1.55 0.90 -12.49
N GLY A 29 -0.73 1.14 -11.46
CA GLY A 29 -0.45 0.18 -10.40
C GLY A 29 -1.70 -0.20 -9.58
N SER A 30 -2.57 0.76 -9.25
CA SER A 30 -3.81 0.50 -8.50
C SER A 30 -4.81 -0.33 -9.30
N SER A 31 -4.94 -0.07 -10.61
CA SER A 31 -5.83 -0.87 -11.48
C SER A 31 -5.30 -2.29 -11.70
N LEU A 32 -4.01 -2.43 -11.97
CA LEU A 32 -3.33 -3.74 -12.08
C LEU A 32 -3.38 -4.51 -10.76
N GLY A 33 -3.14 -3.84 -9.63
CA GLY A 33 -3.17 -4.44 -8.30
C GLY A 33 -4.54 -5.02 -7.95
N LYS A 34 -5.62 -4.32 -8.28
CA LYS A 34 -7.00 -4.84 -8.12
C LYS A 34 -7.27 -6.06 -8.98
N ALA A 35 -6.79 -6.05 -10.23
CA ALA A 35 -6.93 -7.20 -11.14
C ALA A 35 -6.14 -8.43 -10.66
N ILE A 36 -4.88 -8.23 -10.23
CA ILE A 36 -4.02 -9.29 -9.69
C ILE A 36 -4.60 -9.86 -8.40
N LYS A 37 -5.14 -9.00 -7.52
CA LYS A 37 -5.80 -9.42 -6.28
C LYS A 37 -7.02 -10.30 -6.57
N GLY A 38 -7.90 -9.87 -7.46
CA GLY A 38 -9.06 -10.67 -7.88
C GLY A 38 -8.66 -12.00 -8.55
N PHE A 39 -7.58 -12.00 -9.32
CA PHE A 39 -7.02 -13.22 -9.91
C PHE A 39 -6.48 -14.18 -8.84
N LYS A 40 -5.78 -13.65 -7.83
CA LYS A 40 -5.27 -14.43 -6.71
C LYS A 40 -6.40 -15.02 -5.87
N GLU A 41 -7.41 -14.23 -5.52
CA GLU A 41 -8.59 -14.71 -4.76
C GLU A 41 -9.37 -15.80 -5.51
N ALA A 42 -9.51 -15.67 -6.83
CA ALA A 42 -10.15 -16.69 -7.66
C ALA A 42 -9.33 -17.97 -7.80
N SER A 43 -7.99 -17.85 -7.80
CA SER A 43 -7.09 -19.00 -7.83
C SER A 43 -7.02 -19.72 -6.49
N GLU A 44 -7.05 -18.98 -5.38
CA GLU A 44 -6.97 -19.50 -4.01
C GLU A 44 -8.28 -20.21 -3.59
N LYS A 45 -9.45 -19.72 -4.03
CA LYS A 45 -10.75 -20.41 -3.85
C LYS A 45 -10.85 -21.81 -4.48
N ARG A 46 -9.88 -22.22 -5.30
CA ARG A 46 -9.82 -23.56 -5.91
C ARG A 46 -9.14 -24.59 -5.00
N GLU A 47 -8.47 -24.16 -3.94
CA GLU A 47 -7.84 -25.00 -2.93
C GLU A 47 -8.64 -24.87 -1.61
N PRO A 48 -9.26 -25.94 -1.09
CA PRO A 48 -10.04 -25.86 0.14
C PRO A 48 -9.10 -25.87 1.35
N ASP A 49 -8.52 -24.72 1.70
CA ASP A 49 -7.98 -24.49 3.04
C ASP A 49 -8.02 -23.00 3.39
N GLU A 50 -8.57 -22.71 4.56
CA GLU A 50 -8.91 -21.37 5.04
C GLU A 50 -7.65 -20.60 5.43
N THR A 51 -7.35 -19.47 4.78
CA THR A 51 -6.69 -18.34 5.47
C THR A 51 -7.03 -17.02 4.78
N GLU A 52 -7.71 -16.16 5.52
CA GLU A 52 -7.91 -14.74 5.25
C GLU A 52 -6.58 -14.05 4.86
N SER A 53 -6.47 -13.53 3.63
CA SER A 53 -5.41 -12.59 3.27
C SER A 53 -6.00 -11.24 2.89
N LYS A 54 -6.27 -10.44 3.92
CA LYS A 54 -6.22 -8.98 3.81
C LYS A 54 -4.82 -8.60 3.31
N GLY A 55 -4.72 -8.09 2.09
CA GLY A 55 -3.47 -7.53 1.59
C GLY A 55 -3.68 -6.64 0.37
N GLY A 56 -3.17 -5.40 0.45
CA GLY A 56 -2.80 -4.66 -0.76
C GLY A 56 -3.14 -3.16 -0.87
N VAL A 57 -2.82 -2.35 0.14
CA VAL A 57 -2.25 -0.98 0.03
C VAL A 57 -2.99 0.03 -0.88
N ASP A 58 -4.03 0.65 -0.32
CA ASP A 58 -4.33 2.05 -0.62
C ASP A 58 -3.26 2.91 0.07
N GLY A 59 -2.69 3.86 -0.66
CA GLY A 59 -1.61 4.74 -0.21
C GLY A 59 -2.03 5.78 0.83
N GLU A 60 -2.76 5.39 1.86
CA GLU A 60 -2.99 6.14 3.10
C GLU A 60 -3.21 5.12 4.22
N SER A 61 -2.27 5.06 5.17
CA SER A 61 -2.38 4.16 6.33
C SER A 61 -3.39 4.70 7.35
N PRO A 62 -4.54 4.05 7.62
CA PRO A 62 -5.35 4.41 8.78
C PRO A 62 -4.63 3.88 10.03
N LYS A 63 -3.98 4.77 10.79
CA LYS A 63 -3.47 4.43 12.12
C LYS A 63 -4.67 4.30 13.06
N ILE A 64 -4.89 3.12 13.63
CA ILE A 64 -5.94 2.89 14.65
C ILE A 64 -5.45 3.42 16.01
N CYS A 65 -6.34 4.07 16.78
CA CYS A 65 -6.02 4.48 18.15
C CYS A 65 -5.92 3.23 19.06
N PRO A 66 -4.78 2.93 19.71
CA PRO A 66 -4.61 1.75 20.56
C PRO A 66 -5.38 1.81 21.89
N GLN A 67 -6.10 2.91 22.15
CA GLN A 67 -6.83 3.12 23.41
C GLN A 67 -8.35 3.15 23.24
N CYS A 68 -8.88 3.36 22.04
CA CYS A 68 -10.32 3.36 21.80
C CYS A 68 -10.74 2.69 20.49
N GLY A 69 -9.78 2.23 19.67
CA GLY A 69 -10.05 1.47 18.44
C GLY A 69 -10.64 2.29 17.29
N ARG A 70 -10.81 3.61 17.42
CA ARG A 70 -11.29 4.46 16.33
C ARG A 70 -10.18 4.76 15.33
N GLU A 71 -10.59 4.82 14.06
CA GLU A 71 -9.78 5.12 12.88
C GLU A 71 -9.36 6.59 12.94
N LEU A 72 -8.05 6.87 12.98
CA LEU A 72 -7.56 8.25 12.87
C LEU A 72 -7.43 8.63 11.41
N SER A 73 -8.38 9.45 10.98
CA SER A 73 -8.28 10.21 9.75
C SER A 73 -7.55 11.52 10.06
N ALA A 74 -6.46 11.76 9.33
CA ALA A 74 -5.64 12.97 9.30
C ALA A 74 -4.82 13.30 10.57
N GLU A 75 -3.49 13.16 10.43
CA GLU A 75 -2.35 13.96 10.96
C GLU A 75 -2.40 14.74 12.30
N GLY A 76 -3.42 14.57 13.14
CA GLY A 76 -3.53 15.22 14.44
C GLY A 76 -2.69 14.54 15.50
N ALA A 77 -1.97 15.34 16.30
CA ALA A 77 -1.19 14.85 17.45
C ALA A 77 -2.04 14.28 18.61
N PHE A 78 -3.38 14.35 18.52
CA PHE A 78 -4.33 13.94 19.56
C PHE A 78 -5.55 13.22 18.96
N CYS A 79 -6.09 12.24 19.69
CA CYS A 79 -7.30 11.54 19.28
C CYS A 79 -8.58 12.36 19.59
N PRO A 80 -9.44 12.69 18.60
CA PRO A 80 -10.64 13.51 18.80
C PRO A 80 -11.74 12.83 19.62
N ALA A 81 -11.66 11.51 19.81
CA ALA A 81 -12.66 10.73 20.54
C ALA A 81 -12.33 10.54 22.03
N CYS A 82 -11.04 10.47 22.39
CA CYS A 82 -10.62 10.18 23.77
C CYS A 82 -9.61 11.19 24.34
N GLY A 83 -9.20 12.19 23.56
CA GLY A 83 -8.32 13.29 23.98
C GLY A 83 -6.85 12.91 24.23
N LYS A 84 -6.45 11.64 24.06
CA LYS A 84 -5.07 11.21 24.31
C LYS A 84 -4.14 11.65 23.18
N LYS A 85 -2.96 12.14 23.57
CA LYS A 85 -1.86 12.50 22.68
C LYS A 85 -1.28 11.23 22.04
N LEU A 86 -1.19 11.17 20.72
CA LEU A 86 -0.72 10.01 19.95
C LEU A 86 0.75 10.09 19.57
N SER A 87 1.48 11.02 20.19
CA SER A 87 2.89 11.25 19.93
C SER A 87 3.67 11.24 21.25
N GLU A 88 4.11 10.05 21.64
CA GLU A 88 5.32 9.87 22.42
C GLU A 88 6.15 8.79 21.72
N LYS A 89 7.10 9.23 20.90
CA LYS A 89 8.30 8.46 20.62
C LYS A 89 9.42 9.46 20.40
N THR A 90 10.29 9.57 21.41
CA THR A 90 11.67 10.02 21.26
C THR A 90 12.34 9.29 20.09
#